data_AF-A0A820P7L9-F1
#
_entry.id   AF-A0A820P7L9-F1
#
_cell.length_a   1.000
_cell.length_b   1.000
_cell.length_c   1.000
_cell.angle_alpha   90.00
_cell.angle_beta   90.00
_cell.angle_gamma   90.00
#
_symmetry.space_group_name_H-M   'P 1'
#
loop_
_entity.id
_entity.type
_entity.pdbx_description
1 polymer ?
#
loop_
_entity_poly.entity_id
_entity_poly.type
_entity_poly.pdbx_seq_one_letter_code
_entity_poly.pdbx_strand_id
1 'polypeptide(L)'
;ENKLDNYVVQPFVLDGFKFDLRVYVAVTSCDPFRIFVYKDGLARFTTQQYEEPSNSNCKDVFMHLTNYAIQKRSDDFVRDEDSGTKRRITTINRWLAEHGYDVPKM
;
A
#
# COMPACT_ATOMS: atom_id res chain seq x y z
N GLU A 1 20.73 7.00 -15.61
CA GLU A 1 20.57 8.15 -14.69
C GLU A 1 20.10 7.64 -13.35
N ASN A 2 20.80 7.96 -12.25
CA ASN A 2 20.35 7.60 -10.92
C ASN A 2 19.30 8.61 -10.47
N LYS A 3 18.03 8.22 -10.48
CA LYS A 3 16.95 9.04 -9.92
C LYS A 3 16.97 8.89 -8.41
N LEU A 4 17.29 9.98 -7.69
CA LEU A 4 17.08 10.07 -6.25
C LEU A 4 15.64 10.51 -6.02
N ASP A 5 14.80 9.61 -5.48
CA ASP A 5 13.45 9.95 -5.03
C ASP A 5 13.47 10.15 -3.50
N ASN A 6 12.73 11.15 -3.01
CA ASN A 6 12.61 11.40 -1.58
C ASN A 6 11.81 10.28 -0.91
N TYR A 7 12.36 9.66 0.13
CA TYR A 7 11.67 8.65 0.92
C TYR A 7 10.62 9.30 1.85
N VAL A 8 9.41 8.76 1.86
CA VAL A 8 8.34 9.19 2.79
C VAL A 8 8.60 8.59 4.17
N VAL A 9 9.18 9.39 5.07
CA VAL A 9 9.59 8.98 6.43
C VAL A 9 8.40 8.69 7.35
N GLN A 10 7.29 9.41 7.18
CA GLN A 10 6.09 9.27 8.01
C GLN A 10 4.90 8.81 7.15
N PRO A 11 4.89 7.55 6.69
CA PRO A 11 3.76 7.00 5.96
C PRO A 11 2.57 6.81 6.92
N PHE A 12 1.37 6.82 6.36
CA PHE A 12 0.22 6.26 7.08
C PHE A 12 0.43 4.76 7.25
N VAL A 13 0.27 4.28 8.48
CA VAL A 13 0.44 2.87 8.85
C VAL A 13 -0.89 2.33 9.38
N LEU A 14 -1.17 1.07 9.05
CA LEU A 14 -2.37 0.37 9.53
C LEU A 14 -1.93 -0.93 10.17
N ASP A 15 -2.42 -1.19 11.39
CA ASP A 15 -1.95 -2.27 12.27
C ASP A 15 -0.43 -2.24 12.52
N GLY A 16 0.21 -1.07 12.40
CA GLY A 16 1.66 -0.90 12.51
C GLY A 16 2.44 -1.24 11.25
N PHE A 17 1.79 -1.64 10.16
CA PHE A 17 2.44 -1.99 8.90
C PHE A 17 2.33 -0.86 7.87
N LYS A 18 3.41 -0.66 7.11
CA LYS A 18 3.41 0.24 5.96
C LYS A 18 2.66 -0.42 4.81
N PHE A 19 1.89 0.37 4.06
CA PHE A 19 1.21 -0.14 2.87
C PHE A 19 1.17 0.88 1.74
N ASP A 20 0.87 0.40 0.54
CA ASP A 20 0.49 1.23 -0.59
C ASP A 20 -0.84 0.77 -1.20
N LEU A 21 -1.40 1.63 -2.06
CA LEU A 21 -2.62 1.35 -2.80
C LEU A 21 -2.28 1.12 -4.29
N ARG A 22 -2.77 0.00 -4.82
CA ARG A 22 -2.84 -0.27 -6.26
C ARG A 22 -4.24 0.05 -6.75
N VAL A 23 -4.36 1.22 -7.36
CA VAL A 23 -5.57 1.65 -8.06
C VAL A 23 -5.50 1.17 -9.51
N TYR A 24 -6.61 0.62 -10.02
CA TYR A 24 -6.71 0.18 -11.41
C TYR A 24 -7.40 1.24 -12.25
N VAL A 25 -6.76 1.61 -13.36
CA VAL A 25 -7.23 2.65 -14.27
C VAL A 25 -7.25 2.11 -15.69
N ALA A 26 -8.36 2.31 -16.40
CA ALA A 26 -8.51 1.96 -17.81
C ALA A 26 -8.62 3.24 -18.64
N VAL A 27 -7.65 3.45 -19.54
CA VAL A 27 -7.71 4.51 -20.55
C VAL A 27 -8.27 3.88 -21.83
N THR A 28 -9.38 4.42 -22.33
CA THR A 28 -10.13 3.83 -23.46
C THR A 28 -10.11 4.70 -24.70
N SER A 29 -9.73 5.97 -24.56
CA SER A 29 -9.55 6.90 -25.67
C SER A 29 -8.62 8.02 -25.22
N CYS A 30 -7.76 8.50 -26.13
CA CYS A 30 -6.87 9.62 -25.88
C CYS A 30 -7.38 10.93 -26.49
N ASP A 31 -8.24 10.84 -27.53
CA ASP A 31 -8.89 11.97 -28.16
C ASP A 31 -10.24 11.53 -28.77
N PRO A 32 -11.39 11.82 -28.11
CA PRO A 32 -11.51 12.53 -26.85
C PRO A 32 -10.94 11.71 -25.69
N PHE A 33 -10.31 12.34 -24.70
CA PHE A 33 -9.73 11.63 -23.56
C PHE A 33 -10.82 10.95 -22.71
N ARG A 34 -10.69 9.64 -22.49
CA ARG A 34 -11.63 8.84 -21.70
C ARG A 34 -10.89 7.87 -20.78
N ILE A 35 -11.08 8.07 -19.48
CA ILE A 35 -10.44 7.31 -18.40
C ILE A 35 -11.50 6.79 -17.42
N PHE A 36 -11.28 5.59 -16.90
CA PHE A 36 -12.13 4.96 -15.89
C PHE A 36 -11.26 4.47 -14.73
N VAL A 37 -11.65 4.79 -13.50
CA VAL A 37 -11.04 4.23 -12.29
C VAL A 37 -11.92 3.08 -11.82
N TYR A 38 -11.32 1.92 -11.60
CA TYR A 38 -12.05 0.78 -11.06
C TYR A 38 -12.47 1.04 -9.61
N LYS A 39 -13.64 0.55 -9.22
CA LYS A 39 -14.24 0.84 -7.90
C LYS A 39 -13.50 0.21 -6.71
N ASP A 40 -12.61 -0.74 -6.99
CA ASP A 40 -11.81 -1.42 -5.98
C ASP A 40 -10.34 -1.49 -6.43
N GLY A 41 -9.47 -1.92 -5.54
CA GLY A 41 -8.05 -2.10 -5.81
C GLY A 41 -7.41 -3.04 -4.82
N LEU A 42 -6.08 -2.94 -4.69
CA LEU A 42 -5.35 -3.70 -3.68
C LEU A 42 -4.60 -2.76 -2.73
N ALA A 43 -4.76 -2.96 -1.43
CA ALA A 43 -3.82 -2.48 -0.44
C ALA A 43 -2.74 -3.56 -0.20
N ARG A 44 -1.47 -3.18 -0.32
CA ARG A 44 -0.32 -4.10 -0.22
C ARG A 44 0.54 -3.71 0.97
N PHE A 45 0.66 -4.61 1.93
CA PHE A 45 1.31 -4.35 3.19
C PHE A 45 2.74 -4.87 3.21
N THR A 46 3.52 -4.34 4.13
CA THR A 46 4.77 -4.94 4.61
C THR A 46 4.47 -6.10 5.55
N THR A 47 5.40 -7.05 5.68
CA THR A 47 5.27 -8.14 6.67
C THR A 47 5.94 -7.81 7.99
N GLN A 48 6.76 -6.76 8.04
CA GLN A 48 7.33 -6.24 9.28
C GLN A 48 6.72 -4.89 9.65
N GLN A 49 6.61 -4.65 10.96
CA GLN A 49 6.12 -3.39 11.51
C GLN A 49 7.04 -2.24 11.09
N TYR A 50 6.43 -1.10 10.82
CA TYR A 50 7.13 0.07 10.34
C TYR A 50 7.83 0.80 11.49
N GLU A 51 9.11 1.10 11.27
CA GLU A 51 9.86 2.07 12.06
C GLU A 51 10.43 3.15 11.12
N GLU A 52 10.66 4.36 11.66
CA GLU A 52 11.31 5.41 10.88
C GLU A 52 12.70 4.95 10.41
N PRO A 53 13.12 5.32 9.18
CA PRO A 53 14.39 4.87 8.64
C PRO A 53 15.57 5.38 9.47
N SER A 54 16.48 4.47 9.77
CA SER A 54 17.73 4.68 10.49
C SER A 54 18.84 3.89 9.80
N ASN A 55 20.10 4.12 10.17
CA ASN A 55 21.22 3.38 9.60
C ASN A 55 21.15 1.86 9.85
N SER A 56 20.40 1.43 10.88
CA SER A 56 20.23 0.01 11.22
C SER A 56 19.10 -0.68 10.47
N ASN A 57 18.02 0.03 10.10
CA ASN A 57 16.83 -0.58 9.47
C ASN A 57 16.66 -0.20 7.98
N CYS A 58 17.38 0.78 7.44
CA CYS A 58 17.15 1.28 6.07
C CYS A 58 17.34 0.24 4.94
N LYS A 59 17.99 -0.88 5.23
CA LYS A 59 18.17 -2.01 4.31
C LYS A 59 17.12 -3.10 4.48
N ASP A 60 16.23 -2.98 5.46
CA ASP A 60 15.16 -3.93 5.69
C ASP A 60 14.06 -3.76 4.63
N VAL A 61 14.14 -4.62 3.63
CA VAL A 61 13.21 -4.63 2.51
C VAL A 61 11.81 -5.08 2.94
N PHE A 62 11.69 -5.87 4.01
CA PHE A 62 10.40 -6.36 4.49
C PHE A 62 9.66 -5.29 5.29
N MET A 63 10.36 -4.31 5.87
CA MET A 63 9.80 -3.14 6.56
C MET A 63 9.49 -1.96 5.62
N HIS A 64 10.32 -1.73 4.60
CA HIS A 64 10.23 -0.49 3.82
C HIS A 64 9.59 -0.63 2.44
N LEU A 65 9.53 -1.84 1.87
CA LEU A 65 9.03 -2.08 0.51
C LEU A 65 7.75 -2.92 0.51
N THR A 66 6.67 -2.38 -0.01
CA THR A 66 5.33 -3.01 -0.07
C THR A 66 5.16 -3.97 -1.26
N ASN A 67 6.21 -4.20 -2.06
CA ASN A 67 6.13 -4.99 -3.28
C ASN A 67 5.80 -6.45 -2.97
N TYR A 68 4.67 -6.95 -3.48
CA TYR A 68 4.27 -8.35 -3.35
C TYR A 68 5.37 -9.36 -3.71
N ALA A 69 6.15 -9.08 -4.77
CA ALA A 69 7.23 -9.97 -5.21
C ALA A 69 8.35 -10.14 -4.18
N ILE A 70 8.56 -9.13 -3.32
CA ILE A 70 9.48 -9.13 -2.20
C ILE A 70 8.79 -9.76 -1.00
N GLN A 71 7.63 -9.23 -0.60
CA GLN A 71 6.91 -9.61 0.61
C GLN A 71 6.53 -11.10 0.65
N LYS A 72 6.19 -11.70 -0.50
CA LYS A 72 5.86 -13.14 -0.58
C LYS A 72 7.02 -14.09 -0.19
N ARG A 73 8.23 -13.56 -0.04
CA ARG A 73 9.44 -14.30 0.35
C ARG A 73 9.71 -14.22 1.87
N SER A 74 8.97 -13.38 2.59
CA SER A 74 9.03 -13.31 4.04
C SER A 74 8.34 -14.52 4.65
N ASP A 75 8.88 -15.03 5.75
CA ASP A 75 8.24 -16.08 6.54
C ASP A 75 6.96 -15.57 7.23
N ASP A 76 6.85 -14.26 7.44
CA ASP A 76 5.69 -13.58 8.04
C ASP A 76 4.61 -13.23 6.99
N PHE A 77 4.69 -13.77 5.78
CA PHE A 77 3.73 -13.47 4.71
C PHE A 77 2.36 -14.14 4.96
N VAL A 78 1.34 -13.33 5.25
CA VAL A 78 -0.01 -13.82 5.55
C VAL A 78 -0.93 -13.71 4.33
N ARG A 79 -1.54 -14.84 3.95
CA ARG A 79 -2.59 -14.92 2.93
C ARG A 79 -3.96 -14.92 3.60
N ASP A 80 -4.50 -13.73 3.76
CA ASP A 80 -5.85 -13.52 4.27
C ASP A 80 -6.44 -12.26 3.61
N GLU A 81 -7.73 -12.30 3.25
CA GLU A 81 -8.36 -11.21 2.48
C GLU A 81 -8.68 -9.97 3.33
N ASP A 82 -8.89 -10.16 4.65
CA ASP A 82 -9.32 -9.11 5.57
C ASP A 82 -8.17 -8.57 6.44
N SER A 83 -7.20 -9.41 6.77
CA SER A 83 -6.10 -9.14 7.70
C SER A 83 -4.71 -9.45 7.13
N GLY A 84 -4.62 -10.06 5.94
CA GLY A 84 -3.34 -10.48 5.37
C GLY A 84 -2.54 -9.35 4.74
N THR A 85 -1.41 -9.72 4.13
CA THR A 85 -0.45 -8.78 3.50
C THR A 85 -0.98 -8.17 2.18
N LYS A 86 -2.16 -8.60 1.73
CA LYS A 86 -2.86 -8.08 0.54
C LYS A 86 -4.37 -8.05 0.80
N ARG A 87 -4.93 -6.85 0.91
CA ARG A 87 -6.34 -6.61 1.22
C ARG A 87 -7.00 -5.81 0.08
N ARG A 88 -8.32 -5.82 0.00
CA ARG A 88 -9.05 -4.93 -0.93
C ARG A 88 -9.00 -3.49 -0.43
N ILE A 89 -9.01 -2.52 -1.34
CA ILE A 89 -9.13 -1.10 -0.93
C ILE A 89 -10.46 -0.89 -0.21
N THR A 90 -11.54 -1.53 -0.68
CA THR A 90 -12.83 -1.50 0.01
C THR A 90 -12.78 -1.99 1.47
N THR A 91 -11.96 -3.01 1.76
CA THR A 91 -11.70 -3.47 3.14
C THR A 91 -11.04 -2.38 3.98
N ILE A 92 -10.02 -1.70 3.43
CA ILE A 92 -9.34 -0.58 4.12
C ILE A 92 -10.27 0.61 4.32
N ASN A 93 -11.09 0.93 3.32
CA ASN A 93 -12.08 2.01 3.41
C ASN A 93 -13.09 1.78 4.54
N ARG A 94 -13.56 0.53 4.72
CA ARG A 94 -14.42 0.18 5.86
C ARG A 94 -13.69 0.42 7.18
N TRP A 95 -12.46 -0.05 7.31
CA TRP A 95 -11.65 0.17 8.51
C TRP A 95 -11.44 1.67 8.78
N LEU A 96 -11.11 2.45 7.76
CA LEU A 96 -10.92 3.90 7.86
C LEU A 96 -12.20 4.60 8.33
N ALA A 97 -13.36 4.27 7.75
CA ALA A 97 -14.63 4.83 8.16
C ALA A 97 -14.98 4.49 9.62
N GLU A 98 -14.74 3.24 10.05
CA GLU A 98 -14.93 2.80 11.44
C GLU A 98 -14.02 3.53 12.43
N HIS A 99 -12.83 3.98 11.99
CA HIS A 99 -11.87 4.74 12.79
C HIS A 99 -11.99 6.26 12.60
N GLY A 100 -13.07 6.75 11.97
CA GLY A 100 -13.40 8.17 11.89
C GLY A 100 -12.73 8.95 10.74
N TYR A 101 -12.12 8.27 9.78
CA TYR A 101 -11.54 8.90 8.60
C TYR A 101 -12.61 9.18 7.52
N ASP A 102 -12.49 10.32 6.86
CA ASP A 102 -13.38 10.74 5.77
C ASP A 102 -12.96 10.10 4.43
N VAL A 103 -13.42 8.87 4.20
CA VAL A 103 -13.06 8.07 3.01
C VAL A 103 -13.40 8.77 1.68
N PRO A 104 -14.56 9.43 1.49
CA PRO A 104 -14.83 10.18 0.25
C PRO A 104 -13.85 11.32 -0.06
N LYS A 105 -13.13 11.83 0.95
CA LYS A 105 -12.13 12.90 0.78
C LYS A 105 -10.68 12.41 0.67
N MET A 106 -10.44 11.11 0.86
CA MET A 106 -9.12 10.47 0.67
C MET A 106 -8.93 10.00 -0.77
#